data_AF-A0A8R2H4R0-F1
#
_entry.id   AF-A0A8R2H4R0-F1
#
_cell.length_a   1.000
_cell.length_b   1.000
_cell.length_c   1.000
_cell.angle_alpha   90.00
_cell.angle_beta   90.00
_cell.angle_gamma   90.00
#
_symmetry.space_group_name_H-M   'P 1'
#
loop_
_entity.id
_entity.type
_entity.pdbx_description
1 polymer ?
#
loop_
_entity_poly.entity_id
_entity_poly.type
_entity_poly.pdbx_seq_one_letter_code
_entity_poly.pdbx_strand_id
1 'polypeptide(L)'
;MQNTKQIPEPSQCEPAKYEYKKSSYADIYDVLQSLRRDEVLCDIKLETDNGGVIFGHKVVLASASPYFHAMFTNFSEKNQDLVTIRQLDYSALQLLIDFIYSGKISITETNILLPASNLLQLQEVKNACCDFLQAQLCPTNVIGINDLADLHSCTTLLTSSEFYIQQHYLDVVEEEEFLSLSSEQMVKLISSDELTASSEEKIFESVIRWVKHDLDSRKQMLPQLMEHVRLPLTSKDYILKNVVDEPLLLNCSKCKDYVFEALRFRLLKSEELITIPHNIRTKPRQPGGTHKVILVAGGLGINHSILNSTEWYDPKINKWQYGPKMITPSLGGGLAVVNDNCLLYLGGRNTESIFQSVHGLDLTSESPRWKPTYDMLVKRWGFGVGVINNYIYAVGGSDGEHFLISAEVFDCRTREWNTIPNMSTMRAGHGLGVLNNLLYAVKYLLLHDFKFVIVTFFIIVIGINKVSRGKSRSTSPKLNIFIA
;
A
#
# COMPACT_ATOMS: atom_id res chain seq x y z
N MET A 1 -15.55 3.46 -56.62
CA MET A 1 -15.47 2.59 -57.81
C MET A 1 -14.72 1.32 -57.43
N GLN A 2 -15.43 0.21 -57.27
CA GLN A 2 -15.06 -1.17 -57.63
C GLN A 2 -16.23 -2.04 -57.16
N ASN A 3 -17.26 -2.12 -57.99
CA ASN A 3 -18.46 -2.92 -57.76
C ASN A 3 -18.22 -4.26 -58.48
N THR A 4 -17.70 -5.25 -57.77
CA THR A 4 -17.69 -6.65 -58.25
C THR A 4 -19.13 -7.16 -58.20
N LYS A 5 -19.81 -7.11 -59.36
CA LYS A 5 -21.11 -7.76 -59.55
C LYS A 5 -20.91 -9.29 -59.57
N GLN A 6 -21.00 -9.92 -58.40
CA GLN A 6 -21.29 -11.35 -58.33
C GLN A 6 -22.81 -11.52 -58.22
N ILE A 7 -23.39 -12.21 -59.20
CA ILE A 7 -24.79 -12.59 -59.22
C ILE A 7 -24.94 -13.81 -58.30
N PRO A 8 -25.82 -13.81 -57.28
CA PRO A 8 -26.04 -14.99 -56.45
C PRO A 8 -26.85 -16.05 -57.20
N GLU A 9 -26.44 -17.32 -57.09
CA GLU A 9 -27.19 -18.46 -57.66
C GLU A 9 -28.56 -18.64 -56.96
N PRO A 10 -29.59 -19.13 -57.68
CA PRO A 10 -30.93 -19.25 -57.14
C PRO A 10 -31.03 -20.49 -56.22
N SER A 11 -30.90 -20.28 -54.92
CA SER A 11 -31.29 -21.29 -53.94
C SER A 11 -32.17 -20.68 -52.84
N GLN A 12 -33.38 -21.23 -52.75
CA GLN A 12 -34.40 -21.19 -51.68
C GLN A 12 -34.47 -19.90 -50.84
N CYS A 13 -35.51 -19.08 -51.11
CA CYS A 13 -35.88 -17.90 -50.32
C CYS A 13 -36.39 -18.28 -48.93
N GLU A 14 -35.50 -18.38 -47.95
CA GLU A 14 -35.88 -18.10 -46.55
C GLU A 14 -36.10 -16.58 -46.39
N PRO A 15 -37.00 -16.12 -45.50
CA PRO A 15 -37.21 -14.69 -45.27
C PRO A 15 -35.96 -14.06 -44.64
N ALA A 16 -35.08 -13.52 -45.48
CA ALA A 16 -33.87 -12.85 -45.06
C ALA A 16 -34.20 -11.53 -44.34
N LYS A 17 -34.04 -11.52 -43.02
CA LYS A 17 -34.11 -10.28 -42.23
C LYS A 17 -32.75 -9.57 -42.31
N TYR A 18 -32.65 -8.54 -43.13
CA TYR A 18 -31.47 -7.68 -43.22
C TYR A 18 -31.66 -6.43 -42.35
N GLU A 19 -30.86 -6.30 -41.30
CA GLU A 19 -30.86 -5.11 -40.43
C GLU A 19 -29.68 -4.20 -40.80
N TYR A 20 -29.97 -3.10 -41.50
CA TYR A 20 -29.00 -2.02 -41.72
C TYR A 20 -28.85 -1.18 -40.44
N LYS A 21 -27.63 -1.06 -39.93
CA LYS A 21 -27.29 -0.15 -38.83
C LYS A 21 -26.46 1.01 -39.39
N LYS A 22 -26.99 2.23 -39.30
CA LYS A 22 -26.25 3.47 -39.63
C LYS A 22 -25.06 3.60 -38.66
N SER A 23 -23.88 3.95 -39.18
CA SER A 23 -22.63 3.98 -38.41
C SER A 23 -22.45 5.24 -37.54
N SER A 24 -23.09 6.36 -37.88
CA SER A 24 -23.00 7.61 -37.10
C SER A 24 -24.25 8.47 -37.27
N TYR A 25 -24.57 9.23 -36.22
CA TYR A 25 -25.65 10.22 -36.17
C TYR A 25 -25.13 11.66 -36.08
N ALA A 26 -23.83 11.91 -36.31
CA ALA A 26 -23.22 13.23 -36.19
C ALA A 26 -23.95 14.32 -37.00
N ASP A 27 -24.35 14.03 -38.24
CA ASP A 27 -25.07 14.98 -39.09
C ASP A 27 -26.40 15.46 -38.47
N ILE A 28 -27.05 14.63 -37.63
CA ILE A 28 -28.30 15.01 -36.94
C ILE A 28 -28.00 16.02 -35.85
N TYR A 29 -26.91 15.83 -35.10
CA TYR A 29 -26.49 16.74 -34.04
C TYR A 29 -26.11 18.12 -34.59
N ASP A 30 -25.45 18.17 -35.76
CA ASP A 30 -25.16 19.43 -36.44
C ASP A 30 -26.45 20.19 -36.81
N VAL A 31 -27.48 19.49 -37.31
CA VAL A 31 -28.79 20.09 -37.59
C VAL A 31 -29.47 20.57 -36.31
N LEU A 32 -29.47 19.77 -35.24
CA LEU A 32 -30.07 20.16 -33.96
C LEU A 32 -29.38 21.38 -33.34
N GLN A 33 -28.06 21.49 -33.49
CA GLN A 33 -27.28 22.64 -33.03
C GLN A 33 -27.59 23.89 -33.87
N SER A 34 -27.81 23.77 -35.19
CA SER A 34 -28.28 24.88 -36.02
C SER A 34 -29.65 25.36 -35.57
N LEU A 35 -30.60 24.44 -35.38
CA LEU A 35 -31.96 24.77 -34.93
C LEU A 35 -31.94 25.50 -33.58
N ARG A 36 -31.06 25.08 -32.65
CA ARG A 36 -30.87 25.75 -31.37
C ARG A 36 -30.36 27.18 -31.51
N ARG A 37 -29.36 27.40 -32.38
CA ARG A 37 -28.76 28.74 -32.63
C ARG A 37 -29.73 29.70 -33.30
N ASP A 38 -30.60 29.19 -34.16
CA ASP A 38 -31.63 29.96 -34.86
C ASP A 38 -32.91 30.12 -34.00
N GLU A 39 -32.91 29.59 -32.76
CA GLU A 39 -34.05 29.58 -31.83
C GLU A 39 -35.31 28.88 -32.40
N VAL A 40 -35.12 27.95 -33.34
CA VAL A 40 -36.19 27.23 -34.03
C VAL A 40 -36.54 25.96 -33.26
N LEU A 41 -37.83 25.78 -32.96
CA LEU A 41 -38.38 24.63 -32.20
C LEU A 41 -37.88 24.50 -30.76
N CYS A 42 -37.21 25.53 -30.22
CA CYS A 42 -36.81 25.57 -28.81
C CYS A 42 -38.03 25.66 -27.88
N ASP A 43 -38.17 24.69 -26.99
CA ASP A 43 -39.30 24.52 -26.06
C ASP A 43 -38.88 24.74 -24.59
N ILE A 44 -37.65 25.18 -24.35
CA ILE A 44 -37.15 25.55 -23.03
C ILE A 44 -36.11 26.67 -23.09
N LYS A 45 -36.17 27.57 -22.11
CA LYS A 45 -35.18 28.59 -21.79
C LYS A 45 -34.61 28.32 -20.40
N LEU A 46 -33.30 28.23 -20.30
CA LEU A 46 -32.57 28.04 -19.06
C LEU A 46 -31.96 29.37 -18.63
N GLU A 47 -32.42 29.91 -17.51
CA GLU A 47 -31.87 31.14 -16.92
C GLU A 47 -30.88 30.78 -15.82
N THR A 48 -29.74 31.47 -15.78
CA THR A 48 -28.71 31.32 -14.73
C THR A 48 -28.84 32.44 -13.70
N ASP A 49 -28.24 32.25 -12.52
CA ASP A 49 -28.32 33.22 -11.41
C ASP A 49 -27.79 34.62 -11.79
N ASN A 50 -26.89 34.70 -12.79
CA ASN A 50 -26.34 35.95 -13.32
C ASN A 50 -27.15 36.54 -14.50
N GLY A 51 -28.35 36.02 -14.78
CA GLY A 51 -29.30 36.53 -15.75
C GLY A 51 -29.05 36.11 -17.20
N GLY A 52 -28.07 35.23 -17.45
CA GLY A 52 -27.84 34.67 -18.77
C GLY A 52 -28.90 33.63 -19.14
N VAL A 53 -29.51 33.75 -20.32
CA VAL A 53 -30.57 32.86 -20.82
C VAL A 53 -30.04 32.02 -21.98
N ILE A 54 -30.27 30.71 -21.91
CA ILE A 54 -29.83 29.72 -22.91
C ILE A 54 -31.05 28.96 -23.44
N PHE A 55 -31.18 28.91 -24.77
CA PHE A 55 -32.23 28.16 -25.45
C PHE A 55 -31.84 26.71 -25.68
N GLY A 56 -32.82 25.81 -25.61
CA GLY A 56 -32.63 24.39 -25.85
C GLY A 56 -33.92 23.64 -26.19
N HIS A 57 -33.76 22.33 -26.37
CA HIS A 57 -34.83 21.37 -26.66
C HIS A 57 -34.94 20.39 -25.49
N LYS A 58 -36.10 20.31 -24.82
CA LYS A 58 -36.33 19.43 -23.66
C LYS A 58 -35.96 17.99 -23.97
N VAL A 59 -36.32 17.49 -25.17
CA VAL A 59 -36.01 16.12 -25.60
C VAL A 59 -34.52 15.85 -25.72
N VAL A 60 -33.74 16.80 -26.26
CA VAL A 60 -32.30 16.65 -26.43
C VAL A 60 -31.62 16.68 -25.06
N LEU A 61 -31.95 17.67 -24.24
CA LEU A 61 -31.41 17.81 -22.88
C LEU A 61 -31.75 16.59 -22.00
N ALA A 62 -32.99 16.12 -22.03
CA ALA A 62 -33.43 14.94 -21.28
C ALA A 62 -32.79 13.63 -21.77
N SER A 63 -32.39 13.56 -23.05
CA SER A 63 -31.70 12.38 -23.59
C SER A 63 -30.24 12.30 -23.13
N ALA A 64 -29.58 13.43 -22.92
CA ALA A 64 -28.16 13.51 -22.58
C ALA A 64 -27.88 13.60 -21.08
N SER A 65 -28.84 14.09 -20.28
CA SER A 65 -28.67 14.32 -18.85
C SER A 65 -29.83 13.73 -18.05
N PRO A 66 -29.54 12.83 -17.08
CA PRO A 66 -30.56 12.33 -16.16
C PRO A 66 -31.19 13.43 -15.30
N TYR A 67 -30.45 14.52 -15.02
CA TYR A 67 -30.96 15.68 -14.30
C TYR A 67 -32.10 16.36 -15.09
N PHE A 68 -31.86 16.69 -16.36
CA PHE A 68 -32.90 17.26 -17.22
C PHE A 68 -34.04 16.28 -17.50
N HIS A 69 -33.73 14.99 -17.62
CA HIS A 69 -34.75 13.95 -17.76
C HIS A 69 -35.73 13.97 -16.59
N ALA A 70 -35.21 13.95 -15.36
CA ALA A 70 -36.03 14.00 -14.16
C ALA A 70 -36.83 15.31 -14.10
N MET A 71 -36.17 16.46 -14.32
CA MET A 71 -36.77 17.79 -14.31
C MET A 71 -37.99 17.90 -15.24
N PHE A 72 -37.87 17.43 -16.49
CA PHE A 72 -38.94 17.58 -17.49
C PHE A 72 -40.01 16.48 -17.44
N THR A 73 -39.83 15.43 -16.63
CA THR A 73 -40.80 14.33 -16.51
C THR A 73 -41.54 14.32 -15.17
N ASN A 74 -40.81 14.52 -14.07
CA ASN A 74 -41.30 14.27 -12.71
C ASN A 74 -41.59 15.53 -11.90
N PHE A 75 -41.13 16.71 -12.35
CA PHE A 75 -41.27 17.96 -11.60
C PHE A 75 -42.21 18.97 -12.30
N SER A 76 -42.54 20.05 -11.60
CA SER A 76 -43.41 21.14 -12.05
C SER A 76 -42.92 21.84 -13.32
N GLU A 77 -41.61 21.81 -13.53
CA GLU A 77 -40.84 22.40 -14.62
C GLU A 77 -41.20 21.80 -15.98
N LYS A 78 -41.84 20.63 -16.00
CA LYS A 78 -42.42 20.03 -17.22
C LYS A 78 -43.29 21.02 -18.01
N ASN A 79 -44.13 21.78 -17.31
CA ASN A 79 -45.08 22.71 -17.91
C ASN A 79 -44.53 24.15 -18.03
N GLN A 80 -43.24 24.36 -17.75
CA GLN A 80 -42.60 25.66 -17.81
C GLN A 80 -41.73 25.78 -19.06
N ASP A 81 -41.72 26.98 -19.63
CA ASP A 81 -40.90 27.32 -20.79
C ASP A 81 -39.63 28.08 -20.38
N LEU A 82 -39.56 28.54 -19.12
CA LEU A 82 -38.40 29.19 -18.50
C LEU A 82 -38.11 28.51 -17.16
N VAL A 83 -36.89 28.02 -16.99
CA VAL A 83 -36.43 27.36 -15.77
C VAL A 83 -35.12 27.99 -15.31
N THR A 84 -35.05 28.38 -14.04
CA THR A 84 -33.84 28.94 -13.44
C THR A 84 -32.96 27.82 -12.89
N ILE A 85 -31.73 27.73 -13.38
CA ILE A 85 -30.71 26.79 -12.89
C ILE A 85 -29.81 27.53 -11.90
N ARG A 86 -29.93 27.15 -10.63
CA ARG A 86 -29.16 27.73 -9.53
C ARG A 86 -27.76 27.14 -9.44
N GLN A 87 -26.83 27.89 -8.84
CA GLN A 87 -25.44 27.49 -8.57
C GLN A 87 -24.58 27.25 -9.82
N LEU A 88 -24.96 27.86 -10.94
CA LEU A 88 -24.28 27.71 -12.22
C LEU A 88 -24.11 29.06 -12.92
N ASP A 89 -22.88 29.31 -13.36
CA ASP A 89 -22.57 30.45 -14.22
C ASP A 89 -23.02 30.20 -15.65
N TYR A 90 -23.52 31.24 -16.32
CA TYR A 90 -23.86 31.25 -17.74
C TYR A 90 -22.78 30.60 -18.64
N SER A 91 -21.49 30.93 -18.44
CA SER A 91 -20.39 30.40 -19.26
C SER A 91 -20.25 28.88 -19.12
N ALA A 92 -20.33 28.37 -17.90
CA ALA A 92 -20.24 26.94 -17.61
C ALA A 92 -21.45 26.19 -18.16
N LEU A 93 -22.66 26.71 -17.94
CA LEU A 93 -23.88 26.11 -18.46
C LEU A 93 -23.85 26.10 -20.00
N GLN A 94 -23.47 27.20 -20.64
CA GLN A 94 -23.37 27.29 -22.10
C GLN A 94 -22.43 26.24 -22.67
N LEU A 95 -21.23 26.04 -22.09
CA LEU A 95 -20.30 25.01 -22.54
C LEU A 95 -20.86 23.59 -22.40
N LEU A 96 -21.59 23.31 -21.32
CA LEU A 96 -22.22 22.01 -21.11
C LEU A 96 -23.40 21.77 -22.06
N ILE A 97 -24.21 22.78 -22.34
CA ILE A 97 -25.28 22.68 -23.35
C ILE A 97 -24.67 22.53 -24.75
N ASP A 98 -23.63 23.29 -25.08
CA ASP A 98 -22.91 23.13 -26.35
C ASP A 98 -22.30 21.73 -26.49
N PHE A 99 -21.81 21.12 -25.40
CA PHE A 99 -21.37 19.73 -25.39
C PHE A 99 -22.51 18.75 -25.69
N ILE A 100 -23.70 18.92 -25.07
CA ILE A 100 -24.87 18.05 -25.33
C ILE A 100 -25.23 18.02 -26.81
N TYR A 101 -25.08 19.15 -27.52
CA TYR A 101 -25.43 19.25 -28.93
C TYR A 101 -24.28 18.93 -29.89
N SER A 102 -23.02 19.07 -29.48
CA SER A 102 -21.86 18.89 -30.37
C SER A 102 -21.03 17.64 -30.08
N GLY A 103 -21.17 17.05 -28.90
CA GLY A 103 -20.31 15.99 -28.39
C GLY A 103 -18.85 16.42 -28.15
N LYS A 104 -18.55 17.73 -28.17
CA LYS A 104 -17.19 18.27 -28.03
C LYS A 104 -17.12 19.30 -26.93
N ILE A 105 -16.10 19.21 -26.09
CA ILE A 105 -15.86 20.17 -25.02
C ILE A 105 -14.36 20.43 -24.88
N SER A 106 -14.00 21.70 -24.66
CA SER A 106 -12.61 22.12 -24.40
C SER A 106 -12.49 22.50 -22.94
N ILE A 107 -11.71 21.74 -22.17
CA ILE A 107 -11.48 21.96 -20.74
C ILE A 107 -10.16 22.73 -20.57
N THR A 108 -10.17 23.79 -19.77
CA THR A 108 -9.01 24.65 -19.47
C THR A 108 -8.91 24.88 -17.96
N GLU A 109 -7.77 25.37 -17.47
CA GLU A 109 -7.54 25.66 -16.04
C GLU A 109 -8.55 26.65 -15.45
N THR A 110 -9.01 27.62 -16.25
CA THR A 110 -10.00 28.62 -15.83
C THR A 110 -11.44 28.11 -15.87
N ASN A 111 -11.70 27.01 -16.57
CA ASN A 111 -13.04 26.49 -16.85
C ASN A 111 -13.16 25.05 -16.34
N ILE A 112 -12.90 24.83 -15.06
CA ILE A 112 -13.07 23.52 -14.44
C ILE A 112 -14.58 23.27 -14.24
N LEU A 113 -15.17 22.53 -15.18
CA LEU A 113 -16.60 22.22 -15.21
C LEU A 113 -17.00 21.05 -14.28
N LEU A 114 -16.14 20.67 -13.34
CA LEU A 114 -16.38 19.52 -12.46
C LEU A 114 -17.63 19.71 -11.56
N PRO A 115 -17.84 20.86 -10.89
CA PRO A 115 -19.06 21.07 -10.11
C PRO A 115 -20.31 21.05 -10.98
N ALA A 116 -20.22 21.70 -12.14
CA ALA A 116 -21.31 21.88 -13.09
C ALA A 116 -21.74 20.55 -13.74
N SER A 117 -20.77 19.75 -14.18
CA SER A 117 -21.00 18.42 -14.76
C SER A 117 -21.57 17.43 -13.75
N ASN A 118 -21.15 17.51 -12.49
CA ASN A 118 -21.70 16.69 -11.42
C ASN A 118 -23.16 17.07 -11.11
N LEU A 119 -23.47 18.38 -11.03
CA LEU A 119 -24.83 18.88 -10.81
C LEU A 119 -25.79 18.44 -11.93
N LEU A 120 -25.38 18.61 -13.19
CA LEU A 120 -26.17 18.19 -14.36
C LEU A 120 -26.06 16.69 -14.68
N GLN A 121 -25.33 15.92 -13.86
CA GLN A 121 -25.12 14.47 -14.02
C GLN A 121 -24.57 14.07 -15.41
N LEU A 122 -23.68 14.89 -15.97
CA LEU A 122 -22.99 14.63 -17.24
C LEU A 122 -21.69 13.86 -16.97
N GLN A 123 -21.79 12.53 -16.87
CA GLN A 123 -20.67 11.68 -16.44
C GLN A 123 -19.47 11.71 -17.39
N GLU A 124 -19.69 11.83 -18.69
CA GLU A 124 -18.59 11.91 -19.68
C GLU A 124 -17.74 13.16 -19.49
N VAL A 125 -18.38 14.31 -19.25
CA VAL A 125 -17.69 15.56 -18.97
C VAL A 125 -16.99 15.49 -17.61
N LYS A 126 -17.64 14.92 -16.60
CA LYS A 126 -17.04 14.69 -15.28
C LYS A 126 -15.75 13.88 -15.39
N ASN A 127 -15.78 12.77 -16.14
CA ASN A 127 -14.60 11.93 -16.35
C ASN A 127 -13.50 12.68 -17.11
N ALA A 128 -13.84 13.43 -18.17
CA ALA A 128 -12.88 14.25 -18.90
C ALA A 128 -12.24 15.34 -18.01
N CYS A 129 -13.01 15.96 -17.11
CA CYS A 129 -12.46 16.89 -16.11
C CYS A 129 -11.51 16.18 -15.14
N CYS A 130 -11.85 14.97 -14.67
CA CYS A 130 -10.97 14.19 -13.81
C CYS A 130 -9.65 13.83 -14.53
N ASP A 131 -9.72 13.39 -15.78
CA ASP A 131 -8.53 13.04 -16.58
C ASP A 131 -7.63 14.27 -16.80
N PHE A 132 -8.24 15.44 -17.07
CA PHE A 132 -7.51 16.70 -17.20
C PHE A 132 -6.82 17.09 -15.88
N LEU A 133 -7.54 17.05 -14.75
CA LEU A 133 -6.98 17.39 -13.43
C LEU A 133 -5.87 16.42 -13.02
N GLN A 134 -6.03 15.13 -13.33
CA GLN A 134 -5.01 14.12 -13.07
C GLN A 134 -3.73 14.39 -13.86
N ALA A 135 -3.83 14.87 -15.11
CA ALA A 135 -2.68 15.24 -15.92
C ALA A 135 -1.96 16.52 -15.46
N GLN A 136 -2.64 17.36 -14.66
CA GLN A 136 -2.13 18.65 -14.16
C GLN A 136 -1.72 18.61 -12.68
N LEU A 137 -1.67 17.44 -12.05
CA LEU A 137 -1.25 17.32 -10.65
C LEU A 137 0.17 17.86 -10.45
N CYS A 138 0.31 18.83 -9.56
CA CYS A 138 1.59 19.40 -9.15
C CYS A 138 1.60 19.71 -7.64
N PRO A 139 2.78 19.96 -7.03
CA PRO A 139 2.86 20.18 -5.57
C PRO A 139 2.04 21.37 -5.07
N THR A 140 1.83 22.38 -5.93
CA THR A 140 1.14 23.62 -5.58
C THR A 140 -0.39 23.53 -5.66
N ASN A 141 -0.95 22.54 -6.37
CA ASN A 141 -2.40 22.44 -6.61
C ASN A 141 -3.04 21.14 -6.11
N VAL A 142 -2.22 20.15 -5.71
CA VAL A 142 -2.69 18.80 -5.44
C VAL A 142 -3.66 18.76 -4.26
N ILE A 143 -3.49 19.64 -3.26
CA ILE A 143 -4.37 19.70 -2.10
C ILE A 143 -5.74 20.26 -2.51
N GLY A 144 -5.76 21.38 -3.24
CA GLY A 144 -7.01 21.91 -3.79
C GLY A 144 -7.74 20.92 -4.71
N ILE A 145 -7.01 20.21 -5.59
CA ILE A 145 -7.59 19.18 -6.46
C ILE A 145 -8.14 18.00 -5.63
N ASN A 146 -7.43 17.61 -4.57
CA ASN A 146 -7.86 16.54 -3.66
C ASN A 146 -9.17 16.91 -2.93
N ASP A 147 -9.29 18.14 -2.46
CA ASP A 147 -10.51 18.65 -1.80
C ASP A 147 -11.69 18.72 -2.79
N LEU A 148 -11.43 19.16 -4.03
CA LEU A 148 -12.43 19.14 -5.10
C LEU A 148 -12.87 17.71 -5.44
N ALA A 149 -11.94 16.76 -5.45
CA ALA A 149 -12.24 15.36 -5.71
C ALA A 149 -13.10 14.75 -4.60
N ASP A 150 -12.83 15.06 -3.33
CA ASP A 150 -13.62 14.62 -2.18
C ASP A 150 -15.04 15.22 -2.23
N LEU A 151 -15.13 16.53 -2.45
CA LEU A 151 -16.41 17.26 -2.53
C LEU A 151 -17.34 16.71 -3.64
N HIS A 152 -16.79 16.31 -4.78
CA HIS A 152 -17.55 15.76 -5.91
C HIS A 152 -17.54 14.23 -5.99
N SER A 153 -17.04 13.56 -4.95
CA SER A 153 -16.97 12.10 -4.82
C SER A 153 -16.30 11.41 -6.02
N CYS A 154 -15.22 12.00 -6.51
CA CYS A 154 -14.41 11.49 -7.61
C CYS A 154 -13.33 10.54 -7.08
N THR A 155 -13.66 9.26 -6.91
CA THR A 155 -12.78 8.28 -6.26
C THR A 155 -11.45 8.03 -6.98
N THR A 156 -11.46 8.03 -8.32
CA THR A 156 -10.25 7.83 -9.14
C THR A 156 -9.27 8.98 -8.99
N LEU A 157 -9.78 10.21 -9.07
CA LEU A 157 -8.98 11.43 -8.89
C LEU A 157 -8.46 11.52 -7.45
N LEU A 158 -9.32 11.25 -6.46
CA LEU A 158 -8.95 11.25 -5.04
C LEU A 158 -7.81 10.26 -4.75
N THR A 159 -7.91 9.03 -5.26
CA THR A 159 -6.84 8.03 -5.06
C THR A 159 -5.54 8.48 -5.73
N SER A 160 -5.63 9.11 -6.89
CA SER A 160 -4.47 9.59 -7.65
C SER A 160 -3.80 10.80 -6.98
N SER A 161 -4.58 11.75 -6.45
CA SER A 161 -4.07 12.90 -5.71
C SER A 161 -3.47 12.48 -4.36
N GLU A 162 -4.12 11.58 -3.61
CA GLU A 162 -3.57 11.02 -2.37
C GLU A 162 -2.23 10.31 -2.62
N PHE A 163 -2.15 9.50 -3.69
CA PHE A 163 -0.90 8.85 -4.07
C PHE A 163 0.19 9.87 -4.43
N TYR A 164 -0.15 10.93 -5.18
CA TYR A 164 0.79 12.00 -5.52
C TYR A 164 1.33 12.71 -4.27
N ILE A 165 0.44 13.09 -3.34
CA ILE A 165 0.82 13.73 -2.07
C ILE A 165 1.78 12.83 -1.29
N GLN A 166 1.53 11.52 -1.25
CA GLN A 166 2.40 10.57 -0.55
C GLN A 166 3.79 10.48 -1.19
N GLN A 167 3.88 10.48 -2.52
CA GLN A 167 5.17 10.40 -3.23
C GLN A 167 5.98 11.69 -3.19
N HIS A 168 5.33 12.84 -3.29
CA HIS A 168 5.95 14.17 -3.35
C HIS A 168 5.78 14.98 -2.06
N TYR A 169 5.64 14.29 -0.92
CA TYR A 169 5.28 14.89 0.36
C TYR A 169 6.18 16.07 0.77
N LEU A 170 7.49 15.95 0.56
CA LEU A 170 8.44 17.01 0.93
C LEU A 170 8.19 18.31 0.16
N ASP A 171 7.89 18.21 -1.13
CA ASP A 171 7.63 19.38 -1.99
C ASP A 171 6.29 20.03 -1.59
N VAL A 172 5.27 19.22 -1.32
CA VAL A 172 3.92 19.71 -0.93
C VAL A 172 3.96 20.45 0.41
N VAL A 173 4.79 20.03 1.37
CA VAL A 173 4.89 20.65 2.70
C VAL A 173 5.44 22.09 2.65
N GLU A 174 6.24 22.42 1.63
CA GLU A 174 6.82 23.75 1.48
C GLU A 174 5.76 24.79 1.05
N GLU A 175 4.73 24.33 0.34
CA GLU A 175 3.66 25.16 -0.23
C GLU A 175 2.66 25.70 0.82
N GLU A 176 2.00 26.81 0.50
CA GLU A 176 1.01 27.45 1.39
C GLU A 176 -0.30 26.65 1.50
N GLU A 177 -0.71 25.94 0.44
CA GLU A 177 -1.90 25.07 0.48
C GLU A 177 -1.80 23.98 1.54
N PHE A 178 -0.59 23.57 1.93
CA PHE A 178 -0.42 22.62 3.04
C PHE A 178 -0.97 23.16 4.36
N LEU A 179 -0.90 24.47 4.57
CA LEU A 179 -1.37 25.11 5.79
C LEU A 179 -2.90 25.20 5.85
N SER A 180 -3.60 25.07 4.73
CA SER A 180 -5.07 25.09 4.66
C SER A 180 -5.72 23.75 5.01
N LEU A 181 -4.95 22.65 5.07
CA LEU A 181 -5.44 21.32 5.43
C LEU A 181 -6.25 21.31 6.73
N SER A 182 -7.37 20.58 6.72
CA SER A 182 -8.16 20.33 7.91
C SER A 182 -7.44 19.38 8.88
N SER A 183 -7.87 19.39 10.15
CA SER A 183 -7.27 18.52 11.18
C SER A 183 -7.44 17.03 10.88
N GLU A 184 -8.57 16.63 10.28
CA GLU A 184 -8.86 15.24 9.92
C GLU A 184 -7.96 14.77 8.77
N GLN A 185 -7.82 15.60 7.73
CA GLN A 185 -6.94 15.32 6.60
C GLN A 185 -5.48 15.25 7.04
N MET A 186 -5.04 16.14 7.93
CA MET A 186 -3.68 16.15 8.46
C MET A 186 -3.38 14.87 9.27
N VAL A 187 -4.31 14.43 10.14
CA VAL A 187 -4.15 13.16 10.88
C VAL A 187 -4.11 11.97 9.91
N LYS A 188 -5.01 11.93 8.93
CA LYS A 188 -5.05 10.87 7.90
C LYS A 188 -3.71 10.81 7.15
N LEU A 189 -3.18 11.96 6.74
CA LEU A 189 -1.91 12.06 6.02
C LEU A 189 -0.74 11.53 6.84
N ILE A 190 -0.54 12.03 8.07
CA ILE A 190 0.59 11.62 8.93
C ILE A 190 0.46 10.19 9.44
N SER A 191 -0.76 9.65 9.53
CA SER A 191 -0.98 8.24 9.90
C SER A 191 -0.52 7.25 8.82
N SER A 192 -0.38 7.69 7.57
CA SER A 192 -0.05 6.82 6.44
C SER A 192 1.37 6.26 6.52
N ASP A 193 1.50 4.93 6.42
CA ASP A 193 2.78 4.23 6.27
C ASP A 193 3.47 4.57 4.94
N GLU A 194 2.75 5.15 3.97
CA GLU A 194 3.17 5.31 2.58
C GLU A 194 3.84 6.67 2.27
N LEU A 195 4.00 7.55 3.26
CA LEU A 195 4.63 8.86 3.06
C LEU A 195 6.12 8.72 2.68
N THR A 196 6.48 9.32 1.55
CA THR A 196 7.87 9.39 1.08
C THR A 196 8.54 10.63 1.66
N ALA A 197 9.17 10.48 2.84
CA ALA A 197 10.00 11.50 3.46
C ALA A 197 11.44 11.00 3.61
N SER A 198 12.42 11.89 3.44
CA SER A 198 13.85 11.56 3.63
C SER A 198 14.19 11.23 5.09
N SER A 199 13.49 11.86 6.04
CA SER A 199 13.61 11.58 7.47
C SER A 199 12.31 11.87 8.22
N GLU A 200 12.11 11.22 9.36
CA GLU A 200 11.00 11.55 10.29
C GLU A 200 11.17 12.94 10.91
N GLU A 201 12.37 13.53 10.85
CA GLU A 201 12.64 14.90 11.30
C GLU A 201 11.85 15.91 10.44
N LYS A 202 11.80 15.69 9.11
CA LYS A 202 11.02 16.52 8.20
C LYS A 202 9.51 16.42 8.43
N ILE A 203 9.03 15.23 8.81
CA ILE A 203 7.62 15.02 9.17
C ILE A 203 7.29 15.74 10.48
N PHE A 204 8.21 15.72 11.45
CA PHE A 204 8.05 16.51 12.67
C PHE A 204 8.00 18.01 12.38
N GLU A 205 8.93 18.52 11.56
CA GLU A 205 8.96 19.93 11.15
C GLU A 205 7.67 20.37 10.47
N SER A 206 7.11 19.54 9.58
CA SER A 206 5.86 19.85 8.87
C SER A 206 4.66 19.92 9.82
N VAL A 207 4.56 18.98 10.78
CA VAL A 207 3.51 18.99 11.81
C VAL A 207 3.60 20.26 12.65
N ILE A 208 4.80 20.63 13.08
CA ILE A 208 5.01 21.86 13.88
C ILE A 208 4.69 23.11 13.05
N ARG A 209 5.09 23.17 11.77
CA ARG A 209 4.75 24.28 10.85
C ARG A 209 3.23 24.44 10.71
N TRP A 210 2.51 23.34 10.50
CA TRP A 210 1.05 23.36 10.37
C TRP A 210 0.35 23.80 11.68
N VAL A 211 0.83 23.36 12.84
CA VAL A 211 0.27 23.78 14.14
C VAL A 211 0.58 25.25 14.44
N LYS A 212 1.78 25.74 14.09
CA LYS A 212 2.18 27.14 14.31
C LYS A 212 1.37 28.15 13.50
N HIS A 213 0.78 27.74 12.38
CA HIS A 213 -0.06 28.61 11.55
C HIS A 213 -1.37 29.02 12.24
N ASP A 214 -1.97 28.13 13.04
CA ASP A 214 -3.18 28.42 13.82
C ASP A 214 -3.08 27.78 15.21
N LEU A 215 -2.38 28.46 16.11
CA LEU A 215 -2.09 27.98 17.44
C LEU A 215 -3.33 27.82 18.32
N ASP A 216 -4.37 28.61 18.08
CA ASP A 216 -5.54 28.66 18.96
C ASP A 216 -6.42 27.42 18.76
N SER A 217 -6.64 27.01 17.51
CA SER A 217 -7.45 25.82 17.20
C SER A 217 -6.61 24.53 17.19
N ARG A 218 -5.38 24.55 16.63
CA ARG A 218 -4.62 23.34 16.32
C ARG A 218 -3.81 22.80 17.49
N LYS A 219 -3.54 23.62 18.52
CA LYS A 219 -2.78 23.19 19.71
C LYS A 219 -3.43 22.02 20.44
N GLN A 220 -4.76 21.92 20.44
CA GLN A 220 -5.48 20.80 21.07
C GLN A 220 -5.27 19.48 20.34
N MET A 221 -4.97 19.52 19.03
CA MET A 221 -4.79 18.36 18.16
C MET A 221 -3.35 17.85 18.12
N LEU A 222 -2.39 18.63 18.63
CA LEU A 222 -0.97 18.27 18.67
C LEU A 222 -0.72 16.87 19.27
N PRO A 223 -1.36 16.43 20.37
CA PRO A 223 -1.12 15.09 20.92
C PRO A 223 -1.53 13.96 19.98
N GLN A 224 -2.60 14.14 19.21
CA GLN A 224 -3.07 13.14 18.23
C GLN A 224 -2.12 13.07 17.03
N LEU A 225 -1.65 14.22 16.55
CA LEU A 225 -0.66 14.26 15.47
C LEU A 225 0.67 13.62 15.88
N MET A 226 1.16 13.93 17.09
CA MET A 226 2.41 13.39 17.63
C MET A 226 2.39 11.89 17.89
N GLU A 227 1.20 11.28 18.05
CA GLU A 227 1.06 9.82 18.13
C GLU A 227 1.49 9.13 16.82
N HIS A 228 1.34 9.82 15.70
CA HIS A 228 1.67 9.33 14.37
C HIS A 228 3.07 9.73 13.87
N VAL A 229 3.75 10.65 14.57
CA VAL A 229 5.15 11.01 14.30
C VAL A 229 6.07 9.98 14.93
N ARG A 230 6.97 9.37 14.14
CA ARG A 230 7.82 8.25 14.59
C ARG A 230 9.12 8.77 15.18
N LEU A 231 8.99 9.61 16.21
CA LEU A 231 10.13 10.21 16.94
C LEU A 231 11.24 9.21 17.31
N PRO A 232 10.97 7.96 17.75
CA PRO A 232 12.03 6.98 18.02
C PRO A 232 13.00 6.69 16.86
N LEU A 233 12.60 6.98 15.62
CA LEU A 233 13.41 6.78 14.43
C LEU A 233 14.27 8.00 14.04
N THR A 234 14.01 9.17 14.63
CA THR A 234 14.80 10.41 14.41
C THR A 234 16.17 10.35 15.08
N SER A 235 17.13 11.18 14.67
CA SER A 235 18.47 11.18 15.25
C SER A 235 18.48 11.65 16.72
N LYS A 236 19.40 11.13 17.53
CA LYS A 236 19.49 11.47 18.97
C LYS A 236 19.79 12.96 19.16
N ASP A 237 20.69 13.49 18.34
CA ASP A 237 21.11 14.89 18.41
C ASP A 237 19.96 15.83 18.04
N TYR A 238 19.13 15.43 17.07
CA TYR A 238 17.95 16.19 16.69
C TYR A 238 16.89 16.20 17.80
N ILE A 239 16.60 15.06 18.44
CA ILE A 239 15.64 15.02 19.56
C ILE A 239 16.08 15.99 20.66
N LEU A 240 17.36 15.93 21.05
CA LEU A 240 17.88 16.74 22.16
C LEU A 240 17.92 18.24 21.85
N LYS A 241 18.22 18.64 20.61
CA LYS A 241 18.33 20.05 20.24
C LYS A 241 17.03 20.69 19.78
N ASN A 242 16.20 19.94 19.04
CA ASN A 242 15.06 20.51 18.31
C ASN A 242 13.72 20.10 18.91
N VAL A 243 13.61 18.89 19.46
CA VAL A 243 12.32 18.37 19.96
C VAL A 243 12.13 18.69 21.45
N VAL A 244 13.17 18.57 22.27
CA VAL A 244 13.09 18.85 23.72
C VAL A 244 12.86 20.35 24.00
N ASP A 245 13.49 21.22 23.19
CA ASP A 245 13.44 22.67 23.38
C ASP A 245 12.20 23.33 22.73
N GLU A 246 11.36 22.57 22.01
CA GLU A 246 10.18 23.12 21.34
C GLU A 246 9.07 23.48 22.34
N PRO A 247 8.65 24.76 22.43
CA PRO A 247 7.72 25.25 23.47
C PRO A 247 6.32 24.64 23.39
N LEU A 248 5.91 24.16 22.21
CA LEU A 248 4.62 23.50 22.02
C LEU A 248 4.53 22.16 22.74
N LEU A 249 5.64 21.41 22.80
CA LEU A 249 5.70 20.10 23.46
C LEU A 249 5.84 20.24 24.98
N LEU A 250 6.54 21.28 25.46
CA LEU A 250 6.71 21.54 26.89
C LEU A 250 5.39 21.80 27.64
N ASN A 251 4.37 22.28 26.94
CA ASN A 251 3.07 22.59 27.51
C ASN A 251 2.08 21.40 27.50
N CYS A 252 2.46 20.25 26.93
CA CYS A 252 1.60 19.08 26.82
C CYS A 252 2.21 17.85 27.52
N SER A 253 1.51 17.28 28.51
CA SER A 253 1.98 16.09 29.24
C SER A 253 2.13 14.87 28.34
N LYS A 254 1.14 14.58 27.48
CA LYS A 254 1.18 13.43 26.56
C LYS A 254 2.34 13.51 25.56
N CYS A 255 2.63 14.70 25.04
CA CYS A 255 3.74 14.89 24.12
C CYS A 255 5.10 14.63 24.80
N LYS A 256 5.24 14.98 26.09
CA LYS A 256 6.43 14.64 26.87
C LYS A 256 6.60 13.14 27.00
N ASP A 257 5.53 12.40 27.26
CA ASP A 257 5.57 10.94 27.34
C ASP A 257 6.10 10.32 26.04
N TYR A 258 5.70 10.86 24.89
CA TYR A 258 6.21 10.41 23.58
C TYR A 258 7.70 10.72 23.37
N VAL A 259 8.18 11.87 23.84
CA VAL A 259 9.62 12.21 23.79
C VAL A 259 10.42 11.31 24.73
N PHE A 260 9.93 11.05 25.95
CA PHE A 260 10.56 10.13 26.89
C PHE A 260 10.62 8.71 26.33
N GLU A 261 9.56 8.24 25.68
CA GLU A 261 9.56 6.95 24.99
C GLU A 261 10.60 6.90 23.87
N ALA A 262 10.70 7.96 23.05
CA ALA A 262 11.70 8.02 21.98
C ALA A 262 13.13 7.97 22.54
N LEU A 263 13.43 8.74 23.59
CA LEU A 263 14.74 8.72 24.25
C LEU A 263 15.02 7.35 24.89
N ARG A 264 14.04 6.75 25.56
CA ARG A 264 14.15 5.41 26.14
C ARG A 264 14.39 4.35 25.08
N PHE A 265 13.67 4.39 23.97
CA PHE A 265 13.87 3.47 22.84
C PHE A 265 15.28 3.60 22.27
N ARG A 266 15.82 4.82 22.15
CA ARG A 266 17.19 5.04 21.66
C ARG A 266 18.26 4.56 22.63
N LEU A 267 18.05 4.74 23.94
CA LEU A 267 18.93 4.20 24.98
C LEU A 267 18.92 2.67 24.95
N LEU A 268 17.74 2.06 24.88
CA LEU A 268 17.61 0.61 24.72
C LEU A 268 18.25 0.15 23.41
N LYS A 269 18.06 0.83 22.29
CA LYS A 269 18.73 0.49 21.01
C LYS A 269 20.26 0.58 21.09
N SER A 270 20.82 1.46 21.91
CA SER A 270 22.29 1.50 22.11
C SER A 270 22.80 0.32 22.94
N GLU A 271 21.94 -0.31 23.74
CA GLU A 271 22.26 -1.48 24.57
C GLU A 271 21.79 -2.80 23.92
N GLU A 272 20.81 -2.77 23.02
CA GLU A 272 20.10 -3.92 22.46
C GLU A 272 20.45 -4.15 20.98
N LEU A 273 20.82 -5.39 20.65
CA LEU A 273 21.36 -5.78 19.35
C LEU A 273 20.29 -5.82 18.24
N ILE A 274 19.01 -6.01 18.59
CA ILE A 274 17.85 -6.02 17.69
C ILE A 274 16.63 -5.48 18.45
N THR A 275 16.07 -4.37 17.97
CA THR A 275 14.82 -3.83 18.54
C THR A 275 13.66 -4.22 17.65
N ILE A 276 12.81 -5.10 18.17
CA ILE A 276 11.56 -5.46 17.50
C ILE A 276 10.61 -4.25 17.58
N PRO A 277 9.95 -3.83 16.50
CA PRO A 277 8.95 -2.78 16.58
C PRO A 277 7.78 -3.26 17.44
N HIS A 278 7.50 -2.55 18.54
CA HIS A 278 6.36 -2.87 19.41
C HIS A 278 5.15 -1.97 19.08
N ASN A 279 5.42 -0.78 18.55
CA ASN A 279 4.48 0.34 18.42
C ASN A 279 4.61 0.96 17.02
N ILE A 280 3.57 1.65 16.54
CA ILE A 280 3.58 2.37 15.25
C ILE A 280 4.80 3.32 15.15
N ARG A 281 5.12 3.99 16.26
CA ARG A 281 6.23 4.96 16.38
C ARG A 281 7.62 4.33 16.29
N THR A 282 7.73 3.01 16.40
CA THR A 282 9.00 2.26 16.30
C THR A 282 9.14 1.50 14.99
N LYS A 283 8.10 1.49 14.15
CA LYS A 283 8.08 0.84 12.83
C LYS A 283 8.41 1.89 11.75
N PRO A 284 9.45 1.75 10.94
CA PRO A 284 9.72 2.67 9.83
C PRO A 284 8.56 2.77 8.82
N ARG A 285 8.40 3.93 8.18
CA ARG A 285 7.49 4.11 7.03
C ARG A 285 7.95 3.25 5.85
N GLN A 286 7.00 2.79 5.06
CA GLN A 286 7.22 1.87 3.95
C GLN A 286 6.51 2.37 2.68
N PRO A 287 6.95 3.51 2.09
CA PRO A 287 6.36 4.07 0.88
C PRO A 287 6.34 3.09 -0.30
N GLY A 288 5.20 3.00 -0.96
CA GLY A 288 4.94 2.18 -2.15
C GLY A 288 4.68 0.70 -1.87
N GLY A 289 4.24 0.34 -0.66
CA GLY A 289 3.98 -1.05 -0.24
C GLY A 289 5.22 -1.93 -0.39
N THR A 290 6.09 -1.94 0.63
CA THR A 290 7.37 -2.68 0.73
C THR A 290 7.85 -3.33 -0.57
N HIS A 291 8.80 -2.70 -1.22
CA HIS A 291 9.59 -3.37 -2.24
C HIS A 291 10.27 -4.61 -1.65
N LYS A 292 9.69 -5.79 -1.87
CA LYS A 292 10.18 -7.05 -1.28
C LYS A 292 11.33 -7.57 -2.12
N VAL A 293 12.42 -7.92 -1.43
CA VAL A 293 13.58 -8.56 -2.03
C VAL A 293 13.70 -10.00 -1.52
N ILE A 294 14.32 -10.86 -2.31
CA ILE A 294 14.67 -12.22 -1.88
C ILE A 294 16.10 -12.19 -1.41
N LEU A 295 16.35 -12.45 -0.12
CA LEU A 295 17.68 -12.46 0.44
C LEU A 295 18.23 -13.89 0.55
N VAL A 296 19.49 -14.05 0.17
CA VAL A 296 20.28 -15.28 0.26
C VAL A 296 21.54 -14.99 1.07
N ALA A 297 21.88 -15.86 2.01
CA ALA A 297 23.02 -15.67 2.90
C ALA A 297 23.86 -16.96 3.00
N GLY A 298 25.17 -16.85 2.79
CA GLY A 298 26.11 -17.94 2.88
C GLY A 298 26.02 -18.93 1.71
N GLY A 299 26.31 -20.20 1.97
CA GLY A 299 26.26 -21.26 0.96
C GLY A 299 27.62 -21.71 0.46
N LEU A 300 27.63 -22.40 -0.68
CA LEU A 300 28.83 -23.00 -1.27
C LEU A 300 29.14 -22.33 -2.62
N GLY A 301 30.32 -21.74 -2.75
CA GLY A 301 30.79 -21.13 -3.98
C GLY A 301 31.26 -22.17 -5.02
N ILE A 302 31.53 -21.69 -6.23
CA ILE A 302 32.01 -22.51 -7.37
C ILE A 302 33.31 -23.25 -7.02
N ASN A 303 34.18 -22.63 -6.21
CA ASN A 303 35.44 -23.22 -5.77
C ASN A 303 35.28 -24.18 -4.57
N HIS A 304 34.05 -24.59 -4.25
CA HIS A 304 33.71 -25.33 -3.03
C HIS A 304 34.10 -24.63 -1.72
N SER A 305 34.33 -23.32 -1.77
CA SER A 305 34.55 -22.49 -0.59
C SER A 305 33.22 -22.13 0.05
N ILE A 306 33.18 -22.13 1.38
CA ILE A 306 32.02 -21.72 2.16
C ILE A 306 31.97 -20.19 2.13
N LEU A 307 30.81 -19.64 1.73
CA LEU A 307 30.64 -18.21 1.52
C LEU A 307 30.19 -17.52 2.81
N ASN A 308 30.60 -16.26 2.96
CA ASN A 308 30.01 -15.31 3.91
C ASN A 308 29.30 -14.14 3.20
N SER A 309 29.09 -14.25 1.88
CA SER A 309 28.34 -13.25 1.13
C SER A 309 26.86 -13.29 1.51
N THR A 310 26.24 -12.12 1.50
CA THR A 310 24.79 -11.98 1.47
C THR A 310 24.45 -11.31 0.15
N GLU A 311 23.44 -11.80 -0.53
CA GLU A 311 22.96 -11.28 -1.80
C GLU A 311 21.46 -11.11 -1.70
N TRP A 312 20.91 -10.08 -2.34
CA TRP A 312 19.47 -9.96 -2.49
C TRP A 312 19.10 -9.81 -3.96
N TYR A 313 18.02 -10.47 -4.34
CA TYR A 313 17.38 -10.33 -5.62
C TYR A 313 16.23 -9.33 -5.51
N ASP A 314 16.30 -8.33 -6.35
CA ASP A 314 15.29 -7.30 -6.49
C ASP A 314 14.41 -7.62 -7.71
N PRO A 315 13.13 -7.99 -7.53
CA PRO A 315 12.23 -8.33 -8.63
C PRO A 315 11.83 -7.14 -9.51
N LYS A 316 11.89 -5.89 -9.00
CA LYS A 316 11.51 -4.69 -9.78
C LYS A 316 12.57 -4.39 -10.83
N ILE A 317 13.84 -4.45 -10.44
CA ILE A 317 14.96 -4.20 -11.37
C ILE A 317 15.48 -5.49 -12.04
N ASN A 318 14.98 -6.65 -11.62
CA ASN A 318 15.39 -7.97 -12.08
C ASN A 318 16.91 -8.19 -11.99
N LYS A 319 17.51 -7.84 -10.85
CA LYS A 319 18.96 -7.98 -10.62
C LYS A 319 19.28 -8.46 -9.21
N TRP A 320 20.37 -9.21 -9.12
CA TRP A 320 21.04 -9.52 -7.86
C TRP A 320 21.98 -8.39 -7.47
N GLN A 321 22.02 -8.09 -6.17
CA GLN A 321 22.90 -7.10 -5.57
C GLN A 321 23.58 -7.69 -4.34
N TYR A 322 24.78 -7.21 -4.05
CA TYR A 322 25.53 -7.63 -2.88
C TYR A 322 25.07 -6.87 -1.64
N GLY A 323 24.77 -7.62 -0.59
CA GLY A 323 24.47 -7.12 0.74
C GLY A 323 25.69 -7.23 1.69
N PRO A 324 25.47 -6.96 2.98
CA PRO A 324 26.55 -7.02 3.97
C PRO A 324 27.05 -8.44 4.22
N LYS A 325 28.36 -8.59 4.37
CA LYS A 325 28.99 -9.89 4.63
C LYS A 325 28.61 -10.41 6.02
N MET A 326 28.29 -11.70 6.10
CA MET A 326 28.08 -12.42 7.36
C MET A 326 29.37 -12.41 8.19
N ILE A 327 29.19 -12.48 9.51
CA ILE A 327 30.30 -12.54 10.48
C ILE A 327 31.17 -13.77 10.24
N THR A 328 30.54 -14.94 10.08
CA THR A 328 31.21 -16.21 9.81
C THR A 328 30.72 -16.82 8.50
N PRO A 329 31.61 -17.40 7.66
CA PRO A 329 31.19 -18.19 6.52
C PRO A 329 30.41 -19.42 6.98
N SER A 330 29.22 -19.66 6.42
CA SER A 330 28.36 -20.76 6.85
C SER A 330 27.49 -21.28 5.70
N LEU A 331 27.20 -22.58 5.72
CA LEU A 331 26.19 -23.21 4.86
C LEU A 331 25.20 -24.04 5.68
N GLY A 332 24.01 -24.27 5.12
CA GLY A 332 22.99 -25.12 5.73
C GLY A 332 22.43 -24.58 7.04
N GLY A 333 22.63 -23.29 7.33
CA GLY A 333 21.89 -22.56 8.36
C GLY A 333 20.47 -22.20 7.88
N GLY A 334 19.63 -21.78 8.82
CA GLY A 334 18.27 -21.33 8.52
C GLY A 334 18.14 -19.81 8.53
N LEU A 335 17.24 -19.28 7.71
CA LEU A 335 16.88 -17.86 7.70
C LEU A 335 15.46 -17.69 8.24
N ALA A 336 15.27 -16.68 9.10
CA ALA A 336 13.96 -16.29 9.62
C ALA A 336 13.75 -14.79 9.45
N VAL A 337 12.54 -14.39 9.04
CA VAL A 337 12.10 -12.99 9.06
C VAL A 337 11.01 -12.86 10.13
N VAL A 338 11.21 -11.96 11.07
CA VAL A 338 10.24 -11.64 12.14
C VAL A 338 9.78 -10.20 12.01
N ASN A 339 8.48 -9.95 12.15
CA ASN A 339 7.87 -8.62 12.05
C ASN A 339 8.28 -7.84 10.79
N ASP A 340 8.41 -8.56 9.66
CA ASP A 340 8.73 -8.05 8.32
C ASP A 340 10.07 -7.30 8.16
N ASN A 341 10.80 -7.01 9.24
CA ASN A 341 12.01 -6.18 9.23
C ASN A 341 13.19 -6.75 10.03
N CYS A 342 13.00 -7.82 10.81
CA CYS A 342 14.08 -8.46 11.56
C CYS A 342 14.48 -9.78 10.90
N LEU A 343 15.61 -9.79 10.19
CA LEU A 343 16.15 -10.99 9.57
C LEU A 343 17.19 -11.63 10.50
N LEU A 344 17.02 -12.92 10.78
CA LEU A 344 17.97 -13.74 11.53
C LEU A 344 18.53 -14.88 10.68
N TYR A 345 19.82 -15.14 10.83
CA TYR A 345 20.53 -16.31 10.35
C TYR A 345 20.88 -17.22 11.53
N LEU A 346 20.50 -18.48 11.45
CA LEU A 346 20.52 -19.43 12.55
C LEU A 346 21.47 -20.58 12.20
N GLY A 347 22.47 -20.83 13.06
CA GLY A 347 23.33 -22.00 13.02
C GLY A 347 24.07 -22.21 11.69
N GLY A 348 24.01 -23.44 11.18
CA GLY A 348 24.75 -23.86 9.99
C GLY A 348 26.12 -24.43 10.33
N ARG A 349 26.97 -24.58 9.32
CA ARG A 349 28.31 -25.16 9.49
C ARG A 349 29.35 -24.49 8.61
N ASN A 350 30.58 -24.49 9.09
CA ASN A 350 31.77 -24.28 8.26
C ASN A 350 32.56 -25.60 8.11
N THR A 351 33.81 -25.53 7.66
CA THR A 351 34.68 -26.70 7.52
C THR A 351 35.13 -27.29 8.87
N GLU A 352 35.08 -26.52 9.94
CA GLU A 352 35.67 -26.85 11.24
C GLU A 352 34.63 -27.20 12.31
N SER A 353 33.44 -26.59 12.22
CA SER A 353 32.45 -26.59 13.30
C SER A 353 31.02 -26.41 12.80
N ILE A 354 30.08 -26.83 13.65
CA ILE A 354 28.65 -26.58 13.50
C ILE A 354 28.27 -25.54 14.55
N PHE A 355 27.46 -24.58 14.13
CA PHE A 355 27.16 -23.42 14.94
C PHE A 355 25.81 -23.56 15.65
N GLN A 356 25.77 -23.08 16.89
CA GLN A 356 24.53 -22.68 17.57
C GLN A 356 24.28 -21.17 17.47
N SER A 357 25.24 -20.43 16.89
CA SER A 357 25.20 -18.98 16.88
C SER A 357 24.06 -18.46 16.01
N VAL A 358 23.48 -17.35 16.46
CA VAL A 358 22.41 -16.67 15.73
C VAL A 358 22.86 -15.26 15.44
N HIS A 359 22.79 -14.87 14.17
CA HIS A 359 23.19 -13.54 13.72
C HIS A 359 21.97 -12.80 13.18
N GLY A 360 21.73 -11.57 13.62
CA GLY A 360 20.70 -10.72 13.07
C GLY A 360 21.25 -9.69 12.12
N LEU A 361 20.50 -9.40 11.06
CA LEU A 361 20.82 -8.31 10.15
C LEU A 361 20.16 -7.02 10.64
N ASP A 362 20.99 -6.07 11.08
CA ASP A 362 20.52 -4.73 11.45
C ASP A 362 20.35 -3.88 10.18
N LEU A 363 19.10 -3.72 9.75
CA LEU A 363 18.71 -2.86 8.62
C LEU A 363 18.47 -1.41 9.02
N THR A 364 18.52 -1.09 10.32
CA THR A 364 18.15 0.24 10.85
C THR A 364 19.34 1.20 10.96
N SER A 365 20.53 0.73 10.61
CA SER A 365 21.79 1.48 10.59
C SER A 365 22.06 1.95 9.15
N GLU A 366 22.65 3.15 8.99
CA GLU A 366 23.10 3.69 7.69
C GLU A 366 24.01 2.71 6.93
N SER A 367 24.70 1.83 7.67
CA SER A 367 25.43 0.67 7.14
C SER A 367 24.79 -0.62 7.67
N PRO A 368 24.01 -1.34 6.85
CA PRO A 368 23.47 -2.63 7.22
C PRO A 368 24.59 -3.61 7.58
N ARG A 369 24.46 -4.32 8.70
CA ARG A 369 25.50 -5.27 9.14
C ARG A 369 24.90 -6.42 9.93
N TRP A 370 25.55 -7.57 9.83
CA TRP A 370 25.27 -8.70 10.68
C TRP A 370 25.83 -8.46 12.08
N LYS A 371 25.02 -8.75 13.10
CA LYS A 371 25.40 -8.66 14.52
C LYS A 371 25.10 -9.99 15.21
N PRO A 372 25.94 -10.43 16.17
CA PRO A 372 25.62 -11.60 16.98
C PRO A 372 24.39 -11.33 17.85
N THR A 373 23.66 -12.38 18.19
CA THR A 373 22.42 -12.32 18.99
C THR A 373 22.42 -13.45 20.03
N TYR A 374 21.24 -13.93 20.43
CA TYR A 374 21.08 -15.01 21.40
C TYR A 374 21.26 -16.37 20.72
N ASP A 375 22.29 -17.10 21.13
CA ASP A 375 22.60 -18.44 20.63
C ASP A 375 21.48 -19.44 20.90
N MET A 376 21.26 -20.36 19.95
CA MET A 376 20.40 -21.53 20.14
C MET A 376 20.94 -22.42 21.26
N LEU A 377 20.08 -23.27 21.83
CA LEU A 377 20.49 -24.22 22.87
C LEU A 377 21.33 -25.36 22.31
N VAL A 378 21.13 -25.69 21.03
CA VAL A 378 21.81 -26.80 20.37
C VAL A 378 22.41 -26.31 19.06
N LYS A 379 23.64 -26.74 18.77
CA LYS A 379 24.29 -26.53 17.47
C LYS A 379 23.58 -27.35 16.40
N ARG A 380 23.21 -26.74 15.26
CA ARG A 380 22.42 -27.40 14.21
C ARG A 380 22.83 -26.95 12.82
N TRP A 381 22.86 -27.88 11.88
CA TRP A 381 22.87 -27.61 10.43
C TRP A 381 21.87 -28.50 9.69
N GLY A 382 21.39 -28.05 8.53
CA GLY A 382 20.40 -28.78 7.72
C GLY A 382 19.05 -28.95 8.41
N PHE A 383 18.69 -28.02 9.30
CA PHE A 383 17.43 -28.01 10.05
C PHE A 383 16.38 -27.13 9.35
N GLY A 384 15.12 -27.32 9.74
CA GLY A 384 14.02 -26.50 9.27
C GLY A 384 13.81 -25.27 10.17
N VAL A 385 13.54 -24.11 9.57
CA VAL A 385 13.19 -22.88 10.30
C VAL A 385 11.83 -22.36 9.84
N GLY A 386 11.00 -21.96 10.81
CA GLY A 386 9.67 -21.40 10.54
C GLY A 386 9.29 -20.37 11.60
N VAL A 387 8.47 -19.40 11.21
CA VAL A 387 8.03 -18.31 12.09
C VAL A 387 6.51 -18.37 12.23
N ILE A 388 6.01 -18.47 13.46
CA ILE A 388 4.57 -18.43 13.77
C ILE A 388 4.33 -17.46 14.91
N ASN A 389 3.45 -16.48 14.71
CA ASN A 389 3.10 -15.46 15.70
C ASN A 389 4.34 -14.78 16.33
N ASN A 390 5.36 -14.48 15.52
CA ASN A 390 6.64 -13.91 15.95
C ASN A 390 7.53 -14.78 16.84
N TYR A 391 7.23 -16.08 16.95
CA TYR A 391 8.13 -17.07 17.53
C TYR A 391 8.90 -17.76 16.40
N ILE A 392 10.19 -17.95 16.60
CA ILE A 392 11.07 -18.60 15.62
C ILE A 392 11.29 -20.03 16.06
N TYR A 393 10.99 -20.99 15.21
CA TYR A 393 11.11 -22.40 15.48
C TYR A 393 12.29 -22.97 14.69
N ALA A 394 13.22 -23.62 15.37
CA ALA A 394 14.29 -24.41 14.77
C ALA A 394 14.01 -25.90 15.03
N VAL A 395 13.86 -26.67 13.95
CA VAL A 395 13.31 -28.03 14.03
C VAL A 395 14.27 -29.04 13.36
N GLY A 396 14.72 -30.04 14.12
CA GLY A 396 15.58 -31.11 13.62
C GLY A 396 17.01 -30.67 13.31
N GLY A 397 17.56 -31.19 12.22
CA GLY A 397 18.93 -30.99 11.76
C GLY A 397 19.91 -32.05 12.26
N SER A 398 21.19 -31.71 12.21
CA SER A 398 22.28 -32.49 12.80
C SER A 398 23.20 -31.59 13.61
N ASP A 399 23.72 -32.11 14.72
CA ASP A 399 24.72 -31.46 15.57
C ASP A 399 26.17 -31.88 15.21
N GLY A 400 26.33 -32.72 14.18
CA GLY A 400 27.59 -33.27 13.71
C GLY A 400 27.83 -34.72 14.11
N GLU A 401 27.16 -35.19 15.16
CA GLU A 401 27.27 -36.56 15.65
C GLU A 401 25.99 -37.34 15.38
N HIS A 402 24.83 -36.69 15.58
CA HIS A 402 23.53 -37.31 15.49
C HIS A 402 22.56 -36.49 14.63
N PHE A 403 21.54 -37.17 14.09
CA PHE A 403 20.35 -36.50 13.57
C PHE A 403 19.39 -36.20 14.71
N LEU A 404 18.82 -35.00 14.70
CA LEU A 404 18.08 -34.48 15.84
C LEU A 404 16.58 -34.75 15.69
N ILE A 405 15.97 -35.20 16.80
CA ILE A 405 14.52 -35.19 17.01
C ILE A 405 14.05 -33.92 17.71
N SER A 406 14.98 -33.19 18.33
CA SER A 406 14.67 -32.02 19.14
C SER A 406 14.29 -30.82 18.29
N ALA A 407 13.47 -29.96 18.88
CA ALA A 407 13.13 -28.67 18.34
C ALA A 407 13.18 -27.63 19.45
N GLU A 408 13.41 -26.39 19.08
CA GLU A 408 13.50 -25.25 19.99
C GLU A 408 12.78 -24.04 19.41
N VAL A 409 12.32 -23.17 20.30
CA VAL A 409 11.59 -21.95 19.96
C VAL A 409 12.27 -20.76 20.61
N PHE A 410 12.47 -19.71 19.83
CA PHE A 410 12.90 -18.41 20.31
C PHE A 410 11.67 -17.55 20.59
N ASP A 411 11.51 -17.13 21.85
CA ASP A 411 10.56 -16.08 22.20
C ASP A 411 11.25 -14.72 22.07
N CYS A 412 10.88 -14.00 21.02
CA CYS A 412 11.37 -12.67 20.71
C CYS A 412 11.16 -11.63 21.84
N ARG A 413 10.17 -11.83 22.72
CA ARG A 413 9.86 -10.94 23.83
C ARG A 413 10.70 -11.24 25.06
N THR A 414 10.89 -12.51 25.41
CA THR A 414 11.75 -12.89 26.56
C THR A 414 13.22 -12.98 26.18
N ARG A 415 13.52 -13.06 24.88
CA ARG A 415 14.86 -13.19 24.30
C ARG A 415 15.57 -14.47 24.70
N GLU A 416 14.79 -15.54 24.84
CA GLU A 416 15.27 -16.83 25.28
C GLU A 416 14.87 -17.92 24.31
N TRP A 417 15.82 -18.82 24.07
CA TRP A 417 15.57 -20.09 23.41
C TRP A 417 15.05 -21.10 24.43
N ASN A 418 13.98 -21.78 24.07
CA ASN A 418 13.34 -22.79 24.91
C ASN A 418 13.19 -24.10 24.13
N THR A 419 13.47 -25.23 24.77
CA THR A 419 13.18 -26.54 24.19
C THR A 419 11.68 -26.76 24.08
N ILE A 420 11.22 -27.33 22.96
CA ILE A 420 9.83 -27.77 22.77
C ILE A 420 9.77 -29.30 22.60
N PRO A 421 8.57 -29.92 22.63
CA PRO A 421 8.44 -31.36 22.48
C PRO A 421 9.15 -31.90 21.23
N ASN A 422 9.81 -33.05 21.39
CA ASN A 422 10.55 -33.70 20.32
C ASN A 422 9.61 -34.20 19.21
N MET A 423 10.12 -34.23 17.98
CA MET A 423 9.51 -34.97 16.88
C MET A 423 9.54 -36.47 17.14
N SER A 424 8.59 -37.20 16.56
CA SER A 424 8.53 -38.66 16.60
C SER A 424 9.67 -39.34 15.85
N THR A 425 10.31 -38.63 14.91
CA THR A 425 11.35 -39.17 14.02
C THR A 425 12.45 -38.15 13.81
N MET A 426 13.71 -38.61 13.73
CA MET A 426 14.86 -37.76 13.43
C MET A 426 14.80 -37.23 11.99
N ARG A 427 15.14 -35.95 11.79
CA ARG A 427 15.03 -35.30 10.47
C ARG A 427 16.17 -34.32 10.24
N ALA A 428 16.82 -34.42 9.08
CA ALA A 428 17.81 -33.45 8.58
C ALA A 428 17.70 -33.31 7.05
N GLY A 429 18.12 -32.17 6.52
CA GLY A 429 18.04 -31.82 5.10
C GLY A 429 16.60 -31.70 4.59
N HIS A 430 15.72 -31.08 5.38
CA HIS A 430 14.30 -30.92 5.06
C HIS A 430 13.93 -29.42 5.01
N GLY A 431 12.88 -29.09 4.26
CA GLY A 431 12.25 -27.77 4.30
C GLY A 431 11.19 -27.72 5.39
N LEU A 432 11.00 -26.54 6.00
CA LEU A 432 9.93 -26.28 6.95
C LEU A 432 9.04 -25.18 6.40
N GLY A 433 7.76 -25.47 6.24
CA GLY A 433 6.74 -24.51 5.78
C GLY A 433 5.76 -24.17 6.90
N VAL A 434 5.18 -22.98 6.84
CA VAL A 434 4.08 -22.57 7.73
C VAL A 434 2.81 -22.47 6.89
N LEU A 435 1.74 -23.14 7.33
CA LEU A 435 0.41 -23.02 6.73
C LEU A 435 -0.64 -23.06 7.85
N ASN A 436 -1.60 -22.13 7.83
CA ASN A 436 -2.68 -22.07 8.83
C ASN A 436 -2.19 -22.13 10.29
N ASN A 437 -1.10 -21.43 10.61
CA ASN A 437 -0.42 -21.45 11.92
C ASN A 437 0.09 -22.82 12.38
N LEU A 438 0.38 -23.72 11.45
CA LEU A 438 1.01 -25.02 11.71
C LEU A 438 2.33 -25.12 10.95
N LEU A 439 3.30 -25.85 11.53
CA LEU A 439 4.59 -26.13 10.89
C LEU A 439 4.51 -27.44 10.11
N TYR A 440 5.09 -27.48 8.92
CA TYR A 440 5.11 -28.66 8.07
C TYR A 440 6.54 -28.98 7.66
N ALA A 441 7.05 -30.11 8.11
CA ALA A 441 8.37 -30.59 7.72
C ALA A 441 8.23 -31.42 6.45
N VAL A 442 8.73 -30.89 5.33
CA VAL A 442 8.66 -31.53 4.01
C VAL A 442 10.07 -31.87 3.57
N LYS A 443 10.29 -33.14 3.25
CA LYS A 443 11.57 -33.62 2.73
C LYS A 443 11.36 -34.29 1.39
N TYR A 444 12.23 -33.99 0.44
CA TYR A 444 12.34 -34.71 -0.82
C TYR A 444 13.46 -35.76 -0.69
N LEU A 445 13.18 -37.00 -1.11
CA LEU A 445 14.17 -38.05 -1.22
C LEU A 445 14.21 -38.52 -2.68
N LEU A 446 15.30 -38.24 -3.39
CA LEU A 446 15.62 -38.91 -4.65
C LEU A 446 16.06 -40.33 -4.30
N LEU A 447 15.15 -41.30 -4.43
CA LEU A 447 15.54 -42.71 -4.46
C LEU A 447 16.13 -42.99 -5.84
N HIS A 448 17.45 -43.13 -5.90
CA HIS A 448 18.19 -43.35 -7.15
C HIS A 448 18.18 -44.81 -7.65
N ASP A 449 17.39 -45.71 -7.06
CA ASP A 449 17.52 -47.15 -7.28
C ASP A 449 16.43 -47.84 -8.12
N PHE A 450 15.51 -47.11 -8.73
CA PHE A 450 14.62 -47.71 -9.73
C PHE A 450 14.44 -46.77 -10.92
N LYS A 451 14.31 -47.33 -12.13
CA LYS A 451 14.06 -46.63 -13.42
C LYS A 451 12.75 -45.80 -13.46
N PHE A 452 12.16 -45.49 -12.32
CA PHE A 452 11.02 -44.60 -12.15
C PHE A 452 11.35 -43.60 -11.04
N VAL A 453 11.27 -42.30 -11.34
CA VAL A 453 11.29 -41.25 -10.32
C VAL A 453 9.99 -41.36 -9.52
N ILE A 454 10.02 -42.10 -8.41
CA ILE A 454 8.91 -42.09 -7.44
C ILE A 454 9.12 -40.86 -6.57
N VAL A 455 8.37 -39.79 -6.86
CA VAL A 455 8.30 -38.61 -6.00
C VAL A 455 7.44 -38.97 -4.78
N THR A 456 8.07 -39.27 -3.64
CA THR A 456 7.34 -39.49 -2.38
C THR A 456 7.39 -38.21 -1.55
N PHE A 457 6.25 -37.55 -1.36
CA PHE A 457 6.10 -36.44 -0.44
C PHE A 457 5.73 -36.98 0.95
N PHE A 458 6.57 -36.74 1.95
CA PHE A 458 6.17 -36.89 3.34
C PHE A 458 5.78 -35.52 3.88
N ILE A 459 4.49 -35.29 4.11
CA ILE A 459 3.96 -34.08 4.75
C ILE A 459 3.60 -34.47 6.18
N ILE A 460 4.33 -33.95 7.17
CA ILE A 460 3.94 -34.09 8.58
C ILE A 460 3.46 -32.76 9.11
N VAL A 461 2.27 -32.79 9.72
CA VAL A 461 1.64 -31.62 10.33
C VAL A 461 2.07 -31.51 11.79
N ILE A 462 2.75 -30.42 12.11
CA ILE A 462 3.08 -30.04 13.48
C ILE A 462 2.00 -29.04 13.95
N GLY A 463 1.03 -29.54 14.72
CA GLY A 463 -0.13 -28.80 15.20
C GLY A 463 0.12 -27.97 16.47
N ILE A 464 -0.17 -26.66 16.45
CA ILE A 464 -0.15 -25.78 17.65
C ILE A 464 -1.60 -25.43 18.03
N ASN A 465 -2.08 -25.90 19.19
CA ASN A 465 -3.40 -25.51 19.72
C ASN A 465 -3.33 -24.22 20.55
N LYS A 466 -4.33 -23.35 20.38
CA LYS A 466 -4.50 -22.09 21.12
C LYS A 466 -4.78 -22.39 22.60
N VAL A 467 -3.98 -21.85 23.52
CA VAL A 467 -4.26 -21.92 24.97
C VAL A 467 -5.46 -21.01 25.29
N SER A 468 -6.50 -21.58 25.89
CA SER A 468 -7.67 -20.83 26.39
C SER A 468 -7.25 -19.94 27.56
N ARG A 469 -7.79 -18.70 27.59
CA ARG A 469 -7.56 -17.72 28.66
C ARG A 469 -8.03 -18.29 30.01
N GLY A 470 -7.10 -18.65 30.88
CA GLY A 470 -7.40 -19.08 32.24
C GLY A 470 -6.16 -19.20 33.14
N LYS A 471 -5.89 -18.13 33.90
CA LYS A 471 -5.03 -18.01 35.11
C LYS A 471 -3.54 -18.40 35.03
N SER A 472 -2.74 -17.42 35.43
CA SER A 472 -1.30 -17.43 35.73
C SER A 472 -0.68 -18.77 36.12
N ARG A 473 0.09 -19.35 35.19
CA ARG A 473 1.33 -20.12 35.41
C ARG A 473 2.06 -20.17 34.07
N SER A 474 3.38 -20.07 34.07
CA SER A 474 4.22 -20.19 32.87
C SER A 474 4.01 -21.57 32.25
N THR A 475 3.12 -21.68 31.27
CA THR A 475 2.90 -22.91 30.51
C THR A 475 3.30 -22.67 29.08
N SER A 476 4.39 -23.32 28.67
CA SER A 476 4.82 -23.43 27.28
C SER A 476 3.69 -24.00 26.40
N PRO A 477 3.60 -23.60 25.12
CA PRO A 477 2.58 -24.12 24.20
C PRO A 477 2.73 -25.64 24.06
N LYS A 478 1.62 -26.38 24.24
CA LYS A 478 1.58 -27.83 24.05
C LYS A 478 1.38 -28.16 22.58
N LEU A 479 2.31 -28.92 22.02
CA LEU A 479 2.35 -29.37 20.63
C LEU A 479 1.75 -30.78 20.53
N ASN A 480 0.83 -31.00 19.58
CA ASN A 480 0.40 -32.35 19.21
C ASN A 480 0.83 -32.61 17.77
N ILE A 481 1.57 -33.71 17.57
CA ILE A 481 2.05 -34.14 16.26
C ILE A 481 1.02 -35.11 15.68
N PHE A 482 0.45 -34.78 14.52
CA PHE A 482 -0.39 -35.70 13.75
C PHE A 482 0.40 -36.21 12.55
N ILE A 483 0.50 -37.53 12.44
CA ILE A 483 0.98 -38.22 11.24
C ILE A 483 -0.26 -38.34 10.34
N ALA A 484 -0.19 -37.80 9.12
CA ALA A 484 -1.13 -38.12 8.05
C ALA A 484 -0.49 -39.16 7.14
#